data_AF-A0A140LCH8-F1
#
_entry.id   AF-A0A140LCH8-F1
#
_cell.length_a   1.000
_cell.length_b   1.000
_cell.length_c   1.000
_cell.angle_alpha   90.00
_cell.angle_beta   90.00
_cell.angle_gamma   90.00
#
_symmetry.space_group_name_H-M   'P 1'
#
loop_
_entity.id
_entity.type
_entity.pdbx_description
1 polymer ?
#
loop_
_entity_poly.entity_id
_entity_poly.type
_entity_poly.pdbx_seq_one_letter_code
_entity_poly.pdbx_strand_id
1 'polypeptide(L)' 'MEFKIKIKTEDLKQIKEVIKLINEIKKEHSCNCTLLEIEVGN' A
#
# COMPACT_ATOMS: atom_id res chain seq x y z
N MET A 1 8.54 14.11 0.70
CA MET A 1 8.97 12.79 0.20
C MET A 1 7.73 12.07 -0.29
N GLU A 2 7.77 11.49 -1.50
CA GLU A 2 6.62 10.80 -2.10
C GLU A 2 6.97 9.32 -2.29
N PHE A 3 6.12 8.43 -1.77
CA PHE A 3 6.26 6.99 -1.93
C PHE A 3 5.21 6.47 -2.91
N LYS A 4 5.70 5.80 -3.96
CA LYS A 4 4.89 5.13 -4.97
C LYS A 4 4.91 3.63 -4.69
N ILE A 5 3.73 3.06 -4.49
CA ILE A 5 3.60 1.68 -4.04
C ILE A 5 2.83 0.89 -5.10
N LYS A 6 3.42 -0.22 -5.54
CA LYS A 6 2.80 -1.24 -6.40
C LYS A 6 2.78 -2.55 -5.63
N ILE A 7 1.63 -3.21 -5.60
CA ILE A 7 1.44 -4.47 -4.88
C ILE A 7 0.93 -5.51 -5.84
N LYS A 8 1.56 -6.68 -5.82
CA LYS A 8 1.05 -7.89 -6.45
C LYS A 8 0.73 -8.88 -5.34
N THR A 9 -0.50 -9.37 -5.30
CA THR A 9 -0.95 -10.30 -4.27
C THR A 9 -1.97 -11.27 -4.85
N GLU A 10 -2.04 -12.48 -4.31
CA GLU A 10 -3.00 -13.50 -4.75
C GLU A 10 -4.25 -13.50 -3.85
N ASP A 11 -4.20 -12.80 -2.71
CA ASP A 11 -5.27 -12.78 -1.72
C ASP A 11 -5.72 -11.35 -1.38
N LEU A 12 -7.01 -11.09 -1.60
CA LEU A 12 -7.63 -9.79 -1.34
C LEU A 12 -7.58 -9.36 0.13
N LYS A 13 -7.39 -10.28 1.10
CA LYS A 13 -7.32 -9.91 2.51
C LYS A 13 -5.99 -9.23 2.83
N GLN A 14 -4.89 -9.62 2.16
CA GLN A 14 -3.59 -8.98 2.33
C GLN A 14 -3.61 -7.50 1.94
N ILE A 15 -4.41 -7.11 0.94
CA ILE A 15 -4.53 -5.71 0.51
C ILE A 15 -4.97 -4.80 1.66
N LYS A 16 -5.91 -5.26 2.51
CA LYS A 16 -6.38 -4.47 3.65
C LYS A 16 -5.27 -4.23 4.67
N GLU A 17 -4.41 -5.21 4.90
CA GLU A 17 -3.26 -5.06 5.80
C GLU A 17 -2.23 -4.11 5.21
N VAL A 18 -1.94 -4.21 3.91
CA VAL A 18 -0.99 -3.30 3.27
C VAL A 18 -1.49 -1.85 3.30
N ILE A 19 -2.78 -1.59 3.06
CA ILE A 19 -3.34 -0.23 3.18
C ILE A 19 -3.19 0.31 4.60
N LYS A 20 -3.40 -0.51 5.64
CA LYS A 20 -3.17 -0.09 7.03
C LYS A 20 -1.71 0.31 7.25
N LEU A 21 -0.79 -0.54 6.80
CA LEU A 21 0.64 -0.34 6.96
C LEU A 21 1.13 0.93 6.24
N ILE A 22 0.61 1.20 5.05
CA ILE A 22 0.86 2.45 4.30
C ILE A 22 0.37 3.67 5.09
N ASN A 23 -0.81 3.59 5.70
CA ASN A 23 -1.34 4.70 6.49
C ASN A 23 -0.52 4.96 7.76
N GLU A 24 0.03 3.92 8.39
CA GLU A 24 0.93 4.10 9.54
C GLU A 24 2.24 4.77 9.12
N ILE A 25 2.88 4.30 8.04
CA ILE A 25 4.08 4.92 7.48
C ILE A 25 3.83 6.38 7.12
N LYS A 26 2.68 6.67 6.50
CA LYS A 26 2.27 8.04 6.12
C LYS A 26 2.25 8.95 7.34
N LYS A 27 1.68 8.46 8.45
CA LYS A 27 1.55 9.22 9.70
C LYS A 27 2.89 9.41 10.40
N GLU A 28 3.70 8.35 10.49
CA GLU A 28 4.98 8.37 11.18
C GLU A 28 6.00 9.27 10.48
N HIS A 29 6.07 9.22 9.14
CA HIS A 29 7.06 9.95 8.37
C HIS A 29 6.55 11.28 7.80
N SER A 30 5.30 11.68 8.09
CA SER A 30 4.63 12.85 7.50
C SER A 30 4.87 12.96 5.98
N CYS A 31 4.79 11.83 5.30
CA CYS A 31 5.03 11.72 3.86
C CYS A 31 3.71 11.57 3.10
N ASN A 32 3.76 11.74 1.78
CA ASN A 32 2.65 11.38 0.91
C ASN A 32 2.92 10.00 0.31
N CYS A 33 1.95 9.10 0.46
CA CYS A 33 1.96 7.79 -0.17
C CYS A 33 0.79 7.73 -1.15
N THR A 34 1.07 7.28 -2.37
CA THR A 34 0.05 7.03 -3.39
C THR A 34 0.16 5.58 -3.82
N LEU A 35 -0.94 4.85 -3.62
CA LEU A 35 -1.09 3.51 -4.16
C LEU A 35 -1.45 3.64 -5.63
N LEU A 36 -0.58 3.15 -6.51
CA LEU A 36 -0.74 3.32 -7.95
C LEU A 36 -1.52 2.17 -8.58
N GLU A 37 -1.24 0.95 -8.12
CA GLU A 37 -1.73 -0.25 -8.78
C GLU A 37 -1.73 -1.41 -7.78
N ILE A 38 -2.82 -2.18 -7.81
CA ILE A 38 -2.90 -3.48 -7.17
C ILE A 38 -3.21 -4.50 -8.25
N GLU A 39 -2.29 -5.44 -8.45
CA GLU A 39 -2.51 -6.59 -9.32
C GLU A 39 -2.87 -7.80 -8.46
N VAL A 40 -4.07 -8.35 -8.67
CA VAL A 40 -4.50 -9.59 -8.02
C VAL A 40 -4.24 -10.75 -8.97
N GLY A 41 -3.25 -11.57 -8.63
CA GLY A 41 -2.93 -12.81 -9.36
C GLY A 41 -3.91 -13.92 -8.97
N ASN A 42 -4.26 -14.77 -9.94
CA ASN A 42 -5.14 -15.93 -9.77
C ASN A 42 -4.35 -17.22 -10.02
#